data_AF-G0PBU2-F1
#
_entry.id   AF-G0PBU2-F1
#
_cell.length_a   1.000
_cell.length_b   1.000
_cell.length_c   1.000
_cell.angle_alpha   90.00
_cell.angle_beta   90.00
_cell.angle_gamma   90.00
#
_symmetry.space_group_name_H-M   'P 1'
#
loop_
_entity.id
_entity.type
_entity.pdbx_description
1 polymer ?
#
loop_
_entity_poly.entity_id
_entity_poly.type
_entity_poly.pdbx_seq_one_letter_code
_entity_poly.pdbx_strand_id
1 'polypeptide(L)'
;MNQPDAANYCKAGYQGVLTGLENEEEFNYIVEEGLKKLQQPIETDFRVYNYSGVWVNGDRKSSCKNLPQTPRPATCNGTNEFTFTDPLLSVNPTGYLWGTSQPSGYRSADSNCIYVQFNNSALKTSFCDDYLCNLTVSSPNSTVFFGYACGVEPVMLT
;
A
#
# COMPACT_ATOMS: atom_id res chain seq x y z
N MET A 1 -3.46 -11.79 2.98
CA MET A 1 -4.78 -11.14 2.82
C MET A 1 -4.77 -10.28 1.57
N ASN A 2 -5.87 -10.24 0.82
CA ASN A 2 -5.98 -9.37 -0.35
C ASN A 2 -6.45 -7.96 0.07
N GLN A 3 -6.32 -6.97 -0.81
CA GLN A 3 -6.66 -5.58 -0.48
C GLN A 3 -8.17 -5.36 -0.25
N PRO A 4 -9.10 -5.89 -1.07
CA PRO A 4 -10.53 -5.73 -0.82
C PRO A 4 -10.98 -6.25 0.55
N ASP A 5 -10.46 -7.39 0.98
CA ASP A 5 -10.72 -7.93 2.32
C ASP A 5 -10.17 -6.98 3.40
N ALA A 6 -8.95 -6.46 3.23
CA ALA A 6 -8.36 -5.49 4.15
C ALA A 6 -9.22 -4.21 4.28
N ALA A 7 -9.72 -3.66 3.18
CA ALA A 7 -10.63 -2.51 3.21
C ALA A 7 -11.95 -2.85 3.93
N ASN A 8 -12.51 -4.04 3.69
CA ASN A 8 -13.70 -4.50 4.40
C ASN A 8 -13.46 -4.66 5.91
N TYR A 9 -12.28 -5.14 6.32
CA TYR A 9 -11.90 -5.23 7.72
C TYR A 9 -11.79 -3.85 8.38
N CYS A 10 -11.19 -2.85 7.71
CA CYS A 10 -11.17 -1.47 8.23
C CYS A 10 -12.58 -0.92 8.45
N LYS A 11 -13.46 -1.13 7.47
CA LYS A 11 -14.85 -0.67 7.54
C LYS A 11 -15.63 -1.38 8.64
N ALA A 12 -15.57 -2.70 8.70
CA ALA A 12 -16.36 -3.49 9.64
C ALA A 12 -15.87 -3.39 11.09
N GLY A 13 -14.55 -3.36 11.29
CA GLY A 13 -13.93 -3.34 12.62
C GLY A 13 -13.84 -1.96 13.25
N TYR A 14 -13.62 -0.94 12.43
CA TYR A 14 -13.24 0.40 12.93
C TYR A 14 -14.10 1.53 12.38
N GLN A 15 -15.09 1.23 11.52
CA GLN A 15 -15.82 2.24 10.74
C GLN A 15 -14.88 3.15 9.93
N GLY A 16 -13.69 2.64 9.60
CA GLY A 16 -12.65 3.35 8.88
C GLY A 16 -12.50 2.88 7.45
N VAL A 17 -11.42 3.32 6.82
CA VAL A 17 -10.96 2.86 5.51
C VAL A 17 -9.50 2.45 5.60
N LEU A 18 -8.90 1.91 4.52
CA LEU A 18 -7.45 1.82 4.48
C LEU A 18 -6.85 3.22 4.65
N THR A 19 -5.75 3.33 5.39
CA THR A 19 -5.14 4.64 5.66
C THR A 19 -4.54 5.25 4.41
N GLY A 20 -4.81 6.53 4.18
CA GLY A 20 -3.95 7.37 3.37
C GLY A 20 -2.59 7.57 4.05
N LEU A 21 -1.59 8.02 3.28
CA LEU A 21 -0.28 8.41 3.80
C LEU A 21 -0.04 9.89 3.50
N GLU A 22 -0.48 10.76 4.40
CA GLU A 22 -0.45 12.23 4.25
C GLU A 22 0.99 12.74 4.09
N ASN A 23 1.89 12.25 4.94
CA ASN A 23 3.26 12.75 5.04
C ASN A 23 4.24 11.63 5.42
N GLU A 24 5.53 11.99 5.45
CA GLU A 24 6.61 11.05 5.76
C GLU A 24 6.52 10.46 7.18
N GLU A 25 5.93 11.18 8.14
CA GLU A 25 5.73 10.67 9.51
C GLU A 25 4.74 9.50 9.52
N GLU A 26 3.62 9.62 8.81
CA GLU A 26 2.66 8.53 8.67
C GLU A 26 3.25 7.32 7.95
N PHE A 27 4.03 7.55 6.88
CA PHE A 27 4.78 6.47 6.22
C PHE A 27 5.74 5.77 7.19
N ASN A 28 6.54 6.53 7.94
CA ASN A 28 7.50 5.99 8.89
C ASN A 28 6.80 5.22 10.01
N TYR A 29 5.65 5.68 10.48
CA TYR A 29 4.83 4.93 11.45
C TYR A 29 4.43 3.55 10.92
N ILE A 30 3.93 3.46 9.68
CA ILE A 30 3.61 2.16 9.05
C ILE A 30 4.85 1.29 8.91
N VAL A 31 6.01 1.88 8.58
CA VAL A 31 7.27 1.15 8.48
C VAL A 31 7.69 0.58 9.83
N GLU A 32 7.65 1.38 10.89
CA GLU A 32 8.01 0.94 12.24
C GLU A 32 7.12 -0.20 12.72
N GLU A 33 5.80 -0.07 12.60
CA GLU A 33 4.85 -1.11 13.00
C GLU A 33 5.00 -2.39 12.17
N GLY A 34 5.20 -2.25 10.86
CA GLY A 34 5.47 -3.39 9.97
C GLY A 34 6.75 -4.14 10.35
N LEU A 35 7.84 -3.41 10.63
CA LEU A 35 9.10 -4.02 11.04
C LEU A 35 9.02 -4.68 12.42
N LYS A 36 8.35 -4.05 13.40
CA LYS A 36 8.09 -4.65 14.72
C LYS A 36 7.39 -6.00 14.57
N LYS A 37 6.39 -6.06 13.68
CA LYS A 37 5.61 -7.26 13.42
C LYS A 37 6.44 -8.38 12.76
N LEU A 38 7.25 -8.05 11.75
CA LEU A 38 8.15 -9.01 11.09
C LEU A 38 9.25 -9.60 12.01
N GLN A 39 9.59 -8.89 13.09
CA GLN A 39 10.57 -9.34 14.07
C GLN A 39 9.99 -10.32 15.11
N GLN A 40 8.66 -10.48 15.20
CA GLN A 40 8.04 -11.35 16.19
C GLN A 40 8.26 -12.84 15.88
N PRO A 41 8.46 -13.71 16.90
CA PRO A 41 8.76 -15.13 16.70
C PRO A 41 7.62 -15.94 16.04
N ILE A 42 6.37 -15.54 16.25
CA ILE A 42 5.16 -16.24 15.78
C ILE A 42 4.93 -16.02 14.28
N GLU A 43 5.51 -14.96 13.70
CA GLU A 43 5.35 -14.63 12.27
C GLU A 43 6.49 -15.17 11.38
N THR A 44 7.20 -16.18 11.87
CA THR A 44 8.32 -16.82 11.17
C THR A 44 7.93 -17.47 9.84
N ASP A 45 6.64 -17.67 9.57
CA ASP A 45 6.12 -18.15 8.27
C ASP A 45 6.31 -17.14 7.12
N PHE A 46 6.44 -15.83 7.40
CA PHE A 46 6.69 -14.85 6.32
C PHE A 46 8.14 -14.85 5.84
N ARG A 47 9.07 -15.45 6.59
CA ARG A 47 10.50 -15.49 6.23
C ARG A 47 10.80 -16.37 5.02
N VAL A 48 9.87 -17.21 4.59
CA VAL A 48 10.00 -17.99 3.34
C VAL A 48 9.86 -17.11 2.09
N TYR A 49 9.32 -15.89 2.24
CA TYR A 49 9.20 -14.90 1.19
C TYR A 49 10.35 -13.89 1.27
N ASN A 50 10.78 -13.37 0.13
CA ASN A 50 11.82 -12.33 0.07
C ASN A 50 11.31 -11.01 0.64
N TYR A 51 10.02 -10.72 0.43
CA TYR A 51 9.38 -9.48 0.83
C TYR A 51 8.05 -9.74 1.54
N SER A 52 7.61 -8.72 2.28
CA SER A 52 6.28 -8.66 2.88
C SER A 52 5.60 -7.33 2.52
N GLY A 53 4.28 -7.27 2.58
CA GLY A 53 3.50 -6.09 2.22
C GLY A 53 2.37 -5.77 3.20
N VAL A 54 2.21 -4.47 3.49
CA VAL A 54 1.07 -3.91 4.22
C VAL A 54 0.23 -3.07 3.26
N TRP A 55 -1.06 -3.41 3.10
CA TRP A 55 -1.98 -2.64 2.26
C TRP A 55 -2.28 -1.25 2.86
N VAL A 56 -2.26 -0.23 2.00
CA VAL A 56 -2.65 1.16 2.31
C VAL A 56 -3.63 1.67 1.25
N ASN A 57 -4.21 2.84 1.44
CA ASN A 57 -5.25 3.37 0.56
C ASN A 57 -4.71 3.67 -0.84
N GLY A 58 -5.49 3.33 -1.86
CA GLY A 58 -5.26 3.71 -3.26
C GLY A 58 -5.78 2.66 -4.23
N ASP A 59 -6.64 3.09 -5.16
CA ASP A 59 -7.07 2.30 -6.32
C ASP A 59 -6.73 3.05 -7.61
N ARG A 60 -6.07 2.37 -8.54
CA ARG A 60 -5.61 2.97 -9.80
C ARG A 60 -6.82 3.38 -10.65
N LYS A 61 -6.85 4.66 -11.02
CA LYS A 61 -7.81 5.24 -11.96
C LYS A 61 -7.84 4.41 -13.25
N SER A 62 -9.04 4.12 -13.75
CA SER A 62 -9.22 3.41 -15.02
C SER A 62 -8.49 4.10 -16.19
N SER A 63 -8.42 5.44 -16.18
CA SER A 63 -7.70 6.25 -17.17
C SER A 63 -6.17 6.12 -17.10
N CYS A 64 -5.63 5.53 -16.04
CA CYS A 64 -4.19 5.35 -15.81
C CYS A 64 -3.74 3.88 -15.96
N LYS A 65 -4.55 3.05 -16.63
CA LYS A 65 -4.26 1.64 -16.93
C LYS A 65 -3.87 1.47 -18.40
N ASN A 66 -3.05 0.46 -18.70
CA ASN A 66 -2.58 0.11 -20.04
C ASN A 66 -1.94 1.29 -20.81
N LEU A 67 -1.20 2.16 -20.10
CA LEU A 67 -0.53 3.31 -20.69
C LEU A 67 0.87 2.96 -21.21
N PRO A 68 1.37 3.64 -22.26
CA PRO A 68 2.75 3.54 -22.69
C PRO A 68 3.71 4.09 -21.60
N GLN A 69 4.92 3.55 -21.53
CA GLN A 69 5.94 3.94 -20.54
C GLN A 69 6.36 5.40 -20.66
N THR A 70 6.39 5.95 -21.88
CA THR A 70 6.98 7.27 -22.11
C THR A 70 6.35 7.95 -23.33
N PRO A 71 5.98 9.24 -23.23
CA PRO A 71 5.89 10.03 -22.01
C PRO A 71 4.65 9.64 -21.18
N ARG A 72 4.82 9.54 -19.86
CA ARG A 72 3.71 9.30 -18.93
C ARG A 72 2.95 10.62 -18.70
N PRO A 73 1.61 10.66 -18.85
CA PRO A 73 0.85 11.87 -18.55
C PRO A 73 1.02 12.30 -17.09
N ALA A 74 1.10 13.60 -16.80
CA ALA A 74 1.24 14.11 -15.44
C ALA A 74 0.07 13.69 -14.51
N THR A 75 -1.13 13.57 -15.08
CA THR A 75 -2.34 13.08 -14.40
C THR A 75 -2.27 11.59 -14.06
N CYS A 76 -1.31 10.87 -14.62
CA CYS A 76 -1.07 9.47 -14.36
C CYS A 76 0.39 9.25 -13.98
N ASN A 77 0.94 10.07 -13.08
CA ASN A 77 2.28 9.87 -12.52
C ASN A 77 2.28 9.93 -10.98
N GLY A 78 2.79 8.89 -10.31
CA GLY A 78 2.87 8.81 -8.86
C GLY A 78 1.49 8.64 -8.22
N THR A 79 1.20 9.41 -7.16
CA THR A 79 -0.11 9.39 -6.48
C THR A 79 -1.25 9.87 -7.37
N ASN A 80 -0.98 10.68 -8.40
CA ASN A 80 -2.00 11.16 -9.33
C ASN A 80 -2.71 10.03 -10.09
N GLU A 81 -2.13 8.83 -10.15
CA GLU A 81 -2.71 7.68 -10.81
C GLU A 81 -3.84 7.01 -10.05
N PHE A 82 -3.98 7.34 -8.77
CA PHE A 82 -4.86 6.64 -7.85
C PHE A 82 -6.00 7.54 -7.37
N THR A 83 -7.12 6.91 -7.05
CA THR A 83 -8.18 7.48 -6.23
C THR A 83 -8.04 6.94 -4.82
N PHE A 84 -8.30 7.80 -3.84
CA PHE A 84 -8.21 7.46 -2.43
C PHE A 84 -9.60 7.55 -1.79
N THR A 85 -9.90 6.62 -0.90
CA THR A 85 -11.14 6.60 -0.11
C THR A 85 -10.98 7.19 1.28
N ASP A 86 -9.75 7.50 1.69
CA ASP A 86 -9.47 8.24 2.93
C ASP A 86 -9.94 9.70 2.76
N PRO A 87 -10.96 10.13 3.52
CA PRO A 87 -11.54 11.47 3.36
C PRO A 87 -10.66 12.58 3.94
N LEU A 88 -9.67 12.24 4.76
CA LEU A 88 -8.77 13.21 5.40
C LEU A 88 -7.46 13.39 4.65
N LEU A 89 -7.17 12.52 3.68
CA LEU A 89 -5.99 12.62 2.83
C LEU A 89 -6.06 13.88 1.96
N SER A 90 -5.00 14.68 1.98
CA SER A 90 -4.91 15.88 1.17
C SER A 90 -4.82 15.57 -0.32
N VAL A 91 -4.99 16.60 -1.16
CA VAL A 91 -4.92 16.45 -2.63
C VAL A 91 -3.52 16.06 -3.11
N ASN A 92 -2.48 16.45 -2.38
CA ASN A 92 -1.07 16.22 -2.75
C ASN A 92 -0.29 15.65 -1.57
N PRO A 93 -0.59 14.42 -1.13
CA PRO A 93 0.06 13.83 0.01
C PRO A 93 1.52 13.51 -0.33
N THR A 94 2.40 13.65 0.65
CA THR A 94 3.84 13.41 0.53
C THR A 94 4.29 12.10 1.17
N GLY A 95 3.39 11.38 1.86
CA GLY A 95 3.69 10.12 2.53
C GLY A 95 3.76 8.89 1.62
N TYR A 96 3.27 8.98 0.38
CA TYR A 96 3.44 7.91 -0.61
C TYR A 96 4.84 7.95 -1.23
N LEU A 97 5.84 7.58 -0.42
CA LEU A 97 7.21 7.43 -0.87
C LEU A 97 7.28 6.18 -1.76
N TRP A 98 7.53 6.36 -3.07
CA TRP A 98 7.57 5.25 -4.03
C TRP A 98 8.93 4.58 -4.10
N GLY A 99 8.94 3.26 -4.21
CA GLY A 99 10.14 2.50 -4.53
C GLY A 99 10.70 2.88 -5.90
N THR A 100 11.96 2.51 -6.15
CA THR A 100 12.59 2.78 -7.44
C THR A 100 11.76 2.21 -8.59
N SER A 101 11.42 3.05 -9.57
CA SER A 101 10.58 2.73 -10.74
C SER A 101 9.10 2.43 -10.43
N GLN A 102 8.61 2.78 -9.23
CA GLN A 102 7.20 2.65 -8.86
C GLN A 102 6.46 4.00 -8.94
N PRO A 103 5.13 4.00 -9.10
CA PRO A 103 4.27 2.83 -9.38
C PRO A 103 4.48 2.31 -10.82
N SER A 104 4.54 1.00 -11.00
CA SER A 104 4.90 0.30 -12.24
C SER A 104 3.72 -0.40 -12.92
N GLY A 105 2.59 -0.57 -12.22
CA GLY A 105 1.42 -1.27 -12.75
C GLY A 105 0.64 -0.56 -13.85
N TYR A 106 1.04 0.64 -14.28
CA TYR A 106 0.41 1.39 -15.38
C TYR A 106 0.37 0.62 -16.71
N ARG A 107 1.20 -0.43 -16.88
CA ARG A 107 1.21 -1.32 -18.05
C ARG A 107 0.25 -2.51 -17.95
N SER A 108 -0.35 -2.68 -16.77
CA SER A 108 -1.25 -3.77 -16.45
C SER A 108 -2.65 -3.21 -16.28
N ALA A 109 -3.65 -4.05 -16.57
CA ALA A 109 -5.03 -3.77 -16.21
C ALA A 109 -5.30 -3.95 -14.71
N ASP A 110 -4.46 -4.74 -14.03
CA ASP A 110 -4.85 -5.38 -12.77
C ASP A 110 -3.97 -4.99 -11.57
N SER A 111 -2.78 -4.42 -11.81
CA SER A 111 -1.90 -3.91 -10.75
C SER A 111 -2.36 -2.53 -10.30
N ASN A 112 -3.29 -2.51 -9.34
CA ASN A 112 -4.12 -1.34 -9.07
C ASN A 112 -4.08 -0.87 -7.60
N CYS A 113 -3.53 -1.67 -6.68
CA CYS A 113 -3.58 -1.41 -5.25
C CYS A 113 -2.21 -1.12 -4.65
N ILE A 114 -2.16 -0.19 -3.69
CA ILE A 114 -0.90 0.28 -3.09
C ILE A 114 -0.58 -0.49 -1.81
N TYR A 115 0.68 -0.85 -1.64
CA TYR A 115 1.19 -1.43 -0.39
C TYR A 115 2.56 -0.86 -0.03
N VAL A 116 2.88 -0.85 1.26
CA VAL A 116 4.25 -0.61 1.76
C VAL A 116 4.98 -1.95 1.78
N GLN A 117 6.08 -2.05 1.04
CA GLN A 117 6.86 -3.27 0.92
C GLN A 117 8.01 -3.29 1.93
N PHE A 118 8.31 -4.48 2.46
CA PHE A 118 9.40 -4.74 3.39
C PHE A 118 10.30 -5.83 2.83
N ASN A 119 11.62 -5.68 2.94
CA ASN A 119 12.58 -6.74 2.69
C ASN A 119 12.76 -7.57 3.96
N ASN A 120 12.41 -8.85 3.91
CA ASN A 120 12.37 -9.71 5.08
C ASN A 120 13.77 -10.07 5.62
N SER A 121 14.77 -10.17 4.74
CA SER A 121 16.15 -10.49 5.14
C SER A 121 16.89 -9.27 5.69
N ALA A 122 16.72 -8.12 5.05
CA ALA A 122 17.38 -6.87 5.44
C ALA A 122 16.63 -6.10 6.54
N LEU A 123 15.40 -6.53 6.89
CA LEU A 123 14.53 -5.90 7.89
C LEU A 123 14.42 -4.39 7.69
N LYS A 124 14.09 -3.98 6.46
CA LYS A 124 13.92 -2.58 6.05
C LYS A 124 12.79 -2.43 5.05
N THR A 125 12.26 -1.22 4.91
CA THR A 125 11.27 -0.90 3.86
C THR A 125 11.91 -0.85 2.47
N SER A 126 11.15 -1.28 1.47
CA SER A 126 11.38 -1.08 0.04
C SER A 126 10.51 0.06 -0.52
N PHE A 127 9.88 0.84 0.37
CA PHE A 127 8.94 1.91 0.05
C PHE A 127 7.61 1.40 -0.56
N CYS A 128 6.78 2.31 -1.07
CA CYS A 128 5.50 1.98 -1.68
C CYS A 128 5.69 1.32 -3.05
N ASP A 129 4.83 0.35 -3.33
CA ASP A 129 4.72 -0.35 -4.60
C ASP A 129 3.23 -0.59 -4.88
N ASP A 130 2.89 -0.96 -6.11
CA ASP A 130 1.55 -1.29 -6.52
C ASP A 130 1.45 -2.72 -7.06
N TYR A 131 0.35 -3.40 -6.76
CA TYR A 131 0.15 -4.78 -7.17
C TYR A 131 -1.31 -5.15 -7.40
N LEU A 132 -1.53 -6.40 -7.83
CA LEU A 132 -2.85 -6.98 -8.03
C LEU A 132 -3.60 -7.04 -6.70
N CYS A 133 -4.73 -6.35 -6.64
CA CYS A 133 -5.54 -6.18 -5.44
C CYS A 133 -6.04 -7.49 -4.83
N ASN A 134 -6.36 -8.48 -5.68
CA ASN A 134 -7.05 -9.71 -5.27
C ASN A 134 -6.10 -10.84 -4.83
N LEU A 135 -4.80 -10.57 -4.79
CA LEU A 135 -3.80 -11.57 -4.43
C LEU A 135 -3.35 -11.43 -2.99
N THR A 136 -3.05 -12.56 -2.36
CA THR A 136 -2.49 -12.63 -1.00
C THR A 136 -0.96 -12.79 -0.99
N VAL A 137 -0.39 -13.15 -2.14
CA VAL A 137 1.04 -13.28 -2.41
C VAL A 137 1.30 -12.84 -3.85
N SER A 138 2.37 -12.10 -4.12
CA SER A 138 2.79 -11.73 -5.48
C SER A 138 3.42 -12.89 -6.22
N SER A 139 3.23 -12.99 -7.53
CA SER A 139 3.96 -13.94 -8.39
C SER A 139 5.37 -13.43 -8.72
N PRO A 140 6.42 -14.29 -8.72
CA PRO A 140 6.42 -15.73 -8.47
C PRO A 140 6.71 -16.07 -6.99
N ASN A 141 5.80 -15.71 -6.09
CA ASN A 141 5.91 -15.81 -4.62
C ASN A 141 7.00 -14.93 -4.01
N SER A 142 7.15 -13.68 -4.47
CA SER A 142 8.19 -12.78 -3.95
C SER A 142 7.76 -11.99 -2.71
N THR A 143 6.49 -11.60 -2.62
CA THR A 143 5.93 -10.73 -1.57
C THR A 143 4.69 -11.36 -0.96
N VAL A 144 4.67 -11.55 0.35
CA VAL A 144 3.46 -11.95 1.09
C VAL A 144 2.73 -10.73 1.65
N PHE A 145 1.43 -10.61 1.42
CA PHE A 145 0.62 -9.52 1.97
C PHE A 145 0.06 -9.92 3.34
N PHE A 146 0.78 -9.53 4.39
CA PHE A 146 0.55 -9.98 5.77
C PHE A 146 -0.28 -9.01 6.61
N GLY A 147 -0.43 -7.77 6.16
CA GLY A 147 -1.06 -6.73 6.95
C GLY A 147 -1.76 -5.66 6.11
N TYR A 148 -2.37 -4.74 6.83
CA TYR A 148 -3.09 -3.58 6.35
C TYR A 148 -3.10 -2.53 7.46
N ALA A 149 -3.27 -1.26 7.08
CA ALA A 149 -3.41 -0.17 8.03
C ALA A 149 -4.72 0.57 7.77
N CYS A 150 -5.44 0.87 8.86
CA CYS A 150 -6.73 1.56 8.80
C CYS A 150 -6.60 3.01 9.26
N GLY A 151 -7.17 3.93 8.48
CA GLY A 151 -7.44 5.30 8.90
C GLY A 151 -8.83 5.40 9.51
N VAL A 152 -8.95 6.13 10.62
CA VAL A 152 -10.22 6.40 11.31
C VAL A 152 -10.36 7.89 11.54
N GLU A 153 -11.55 8.44 11.32
CA GLU A 153 -11.81 9.83 11.64
C GLU A 153 -11.74 10.03 13.17
N PRO A 154 -10.97 11.03 13.66
CA PRO A 154 -10.92 11.31 15.08
C PRO A 154 -12.29 11.71 15.62
N VAL A 155 -12.72 11.06 16.70
CA VAL A 155 -13.90 11.53 17.44
C VAL A 155 -13.48 12.77 18.23
N MET A 156 -13.95 13.95 17.80
CA MET A 156 -13.80 15.17 18.58
C MET A 156 -14.62 15.00 19.87
N LEU A 157 -13.94 14.90 21.01
CA LEU A 157 -14.60 14.98 22.31
C LEU A 157 -15.09 16.41 22.49
N THR A 158 -16.39 16.63 22.31
CA THR A 158 -17.07 17.90 22.61
C THR A 158 -17.31 18.07 24.10
#